data_AF-A0A165GLN1-F1
#
_entry.id   AF-A0A165GLN1-F1
#
_cell.length_a   1.000
_cell.length_b   1.000
_cell.length_c   1.000
_cell.angle_alpha   90.00
_cell.angle_beta   90.00
_cell.angle_gamma   90.00
#
_symmetry.space_group_name_H-M   'P 1'
#
loop_
_entity.id
_entity.type
_entity.pdbx_description
1 polymer ?
#
loop_
_entity_poly.entity_id
_entity_poly.type
_entity_poly.pdbx_seq_one_letter_code
_entity_poly.pdbx_strand_id
1 'polypeptide(L)'
;PEHPSSSARFINGLWFTSLLLSLTAAFLCILVKQWLDEYIARTRASSQNPKHWSRRRAFYFRALDDWGVEVIISALPVLLHASLFLFFAGMTVLLWPLSRVLAVWLCGLGGTVALLYCASLCLP
;
A
#
# COMPACT_ATOMS: atom_id res chain seq x y z
N PRO A 1 -28.69 7.16 -28.73
CA PRO A 1 -27.83 6.15 -28.07
C PRO A 1 -26.46 6.77 -27.79
N GLU A 2 -26.33 7.40 -26.63
CA GLU A 2 -25.06 7.95 -26.15
C GLU A 2 -24.15 6.77 -25.80
N HIS A 3 -23.23 6.41 -26.71
CA HIS A 3 -22.21 5.42 -26.37
C HIS A 3 -21.42 5.93 -25.16
N PRO A 4 -21.25 5.15 -24.08
CA PRO A 4 -20.44 5.59 -22.96
C PRO A 4 -19.04 5.86 -23.50
N SER A 5 -18.62 7.12 -23.39
CA SER A 5 -17.31 7.60 -23.84
C SER A 5 -16.24 6.65 -23.32
N SER A 6 -15.37 6.16 -24.21
CA SER A 6 -14.32 5.18 -23.85
C SER A 6 -13.50 5.64 -22.64
N SER A 7 -13.36 6.95 -22.46
CA SER A 7 -12.74 7.59 -21.30
C SER A 7 -13.43 7.28 -19.97
N ALA A 8 -14.77 7.27 -19.89
CA ALA A 8 -15.49 6.98 -18.66
C ALA A 8 -15.30 5.52 -18.19
N ARG A 9 -15.25 4.57 -19.14
CA ARG A 9 -14.94 3.17 -18.83
C ARG A 9 -13.51 3.02 -18.30
N PHE A 10 -12.55 3.74 -18.91
CA PHE A 10 -11.16 3.72 -18.47
C PHE A 10 -10.99 4.32 -17.06
N ILE A 11 -11.59 5.48 -16.78
CA ILE A 11 -11.55 6.14 -15.45
C ILE A 11 -12.10 5.20 -14.37
N ASN A 12 -13.27 4.60 -14.62
CA ASN A 12 -13.85 3.66 -13.67
C ASN A 12 -12.95 2.43 -13.46
N GLY A 13 -12.35 1.90 -14.52
CA GLY A 13 -11.36 0.84 -14.42
C GLY A 13 -10.18 1.21 -13.52
N LEU A 14 -9.60 2.41 -13.68
CA LEU A 14 -8.53 2.91 -12.82
C LEU A 14 -8.97 3.05 -11.36
N TRP A 15 -10.18 3.55 -11.11
CA TRP A 15 -10.68 3.68 -9.75
C TRP A 15 -10.96 2.32 -9.09
N PHE A 16 -11.64 1.40 -9.78
CA PHE A 16 -11.88 0.06 -9.24
C PHE A 16 -10.58 -0.68 -8.94
N THR A 17 -9.59 -0.59 -9.83
CA THR A 17 -8.27 -1.19 -9.60
C THR A 17 -7.53 -0.55 -8.43
N SER A 18 -7.59 0.78 -8.28
CA SER A 18 -7.02 1.47 -7.12
C SER A 18 -7.66 1.01 -5.80
N LEU A 19 -8.99 0.92 -5.75
CA LEU A 19 -9.73 0.48 -4.57
C LEU A 19 -9.42 -0.97 -4.23
N LEU A 20 -9.36 -1.83 -5.24
CA LEU A 20 -9.02 -3.24 -5.07
C LEU A 20 -7.62 -3.38 -4.47
N LEU A 21 -6.62 -2.66 -5.01
CA LEU A 21 -5.25 -2.66 -4.48
C LEU A 21 -5.19 -2.19 -3.03
N SER A 22 -5.89 -1.09 -2.69
CA SER A 22 -5.97 -0.61 -1.32
C SER A 22 -6.62 -1.63 -0.38
N LEU A 23 -7.66 -2.33 -0.85
CA LEU A 23 -8.35 -3.35 -0.08
C LEU A 23 -7.47 -4.59 0.11
N THR A 24 -6.73 -5.01 -0.92
CA THR A 24 -5.74 -6.08 -0.83
C THR A 24 -4.64 -5.74 0.18
N ALA A 25 -4.13 -4.50 0.16
CA ALA A 25 -3.16 -4.05 1.16
C ALA A 25 -3.75 -4.08 2.59
N ALA A 26 -4.97 -3.57 2.78
CA ALA A 26 -5.64 -3.62 4.08
C ALA A 26 -5.85 -5.07 4.57
N PHE A 27 -6.27 -5.96 3.66
CA PHE A 27 -6.47 -7.37 3.96
C PHE A 27 -5.18 -8.07 4.39
N LEU A 28 -4.08 -7.87 3.62
CA LEU A 28 -2.76 -8.41 3.96
C LEU A 28 -2.26 -7.88 5.30
N CYS A 29 -2.48 -6.60 5.60
CA CYS A 29 -2.12 -5.98 6.86
C CYS A 29 -2.85 -6.64 8.05
N ILE A 30 -4.15 -6.88 7.91
CA ILE A 30 -4.95 -7.57 8.92
C ILE A 30 -4.47 -9.00 9.11
N LEU A 31 -4.19 -9.74 8.02
CA LEU A 31 -3.72 -11.11 8.10
C LEU A 31 -2.37 -11.19 8.82
N VAL A 32 -1.41 -10.34 8.46
CA VAL A 32 -0.11 -10.25 9.16
C VAL A 32 -0.31 -9.94 10.64
N LYS A 33 -1.18 -8.99 10.98
CA LYS A 33 -1.48 -8.64 12.36
C LYS A 33 -2.08 -9.82 13.14
N GLN A 34 -3.06 -10.52 12.56
CA GLN A 34 -3.70 -11.69 13.20
C GLN A 34 -2.69 -12.80 13.47
N TRP A 35 -1.83 -13.10 12.49
CA TRP A 35 -0.75 -14.07 12.66
C TRP A 35 0.22 -13.67 13.78
N LEU A 36 0.56 -12.37 13.86
CA LEU A 36 1.44 -11.82 14.88
C LEU A 36 0.83 -11.94 16.28
N ASP A 37 -0.44 -11.58 16.42
CA ASP A 37 -1.16 -11.59 17.70
C ASP A 37 -1.32 -13.03 18.25
N GLU A 38 -1.70 -13.97 17.39
CA GLU A 38 -1.80 -15.40 17.72
C GLU A 38 -0.44 -15.98 18.15
N TYR A 39 0.62 -15.64 17.42
CA TYR A 39 1.98 -16.09 17.75
C TYR A 39 2.46 -15.53 19.10
N ILE A 40 2.21 -14.24 19.37
CA ILE A 40 2.53 -13.61 20.65
C ILE A 40 1.74 -14.25 21.79
N ALA A 41 0.45 -14.54 21.59
CA ALA A 41 -0.38 -15.19 22.59
C ALA A 41 0.17 -16.57 22.99
N ARG A 42 0.51 -17.42 22.00
CA ARG A 42 1.15 -18.73 22.21
C ARG A 42 2.51 -18.62 22.91
N THR A 43 3.28 -17.60 22.56
CA THR A 43 4.64 -17.39 23.04
C THR A 43 4.69 -16.74 24.44
N ARG A 44 3.67 -15.97 24.83
CA ARG A 44 3.51 -15.40 26.19
C ARG A 44 3.03 -16.42 27.21
N ALA A 45 2.19 -17.38 26.79
CA ALA A 45 1.73 -18.45 27.68
C ALA A 45 2.87 -19.34 28.23
N SER A 46 4.08 -19.28 27.64
CA SER A 46 5.16 -20.23 27.91
C SER A 46 6.36 -19.71 28.75
N SER A 47 6.49 -18.42 29.12
CA SER A 47 7.74 -17.96 29.79
C SER A 47 7.63 -16.75 30.72
N GLN A 48 7.90 -16.97 32.02
CA GLN A 48 8.05 -15.95 33.07
C GLN A 48 9.43 -15.26 33.14
N ASN A 49 10.35 -15.43 32.18
CA ASN A 49 11.75 -15.00 32.36
C ASN A 49 12.24 -13.86 31.40
N PRO A 50 12.76 -12.71 31.89
CA PRO A 50 13.11 -11.53 31.07
C PRO A 50 14.21 -11.73 30.02
N LYS A 51 15.16 -12.67 30.23
CA LYS A 51 16.23 -12.97 29.27
C LYS A 51 15.72 -13.60 27.96
N HIS A 52 14.53 -14.19 27.97
CA HIS A 52 13.92 -14.76 26.76
C HIS A 52 13.31 -13.71 25.83
N TRP A 53 13.05 -12.49 26.32
CA TRP A 53 12.47 -11.39 25.53
C TRP A 53 13.44 -10.81 24.50
N SER A 54 14.72 -10.62 24.85
CA SER A 54 15.73 -10.11 23.90
C SER A 54 16.06 -11.14 22.81
N ARG A 55 16.10 -12.44 23.17
CA ARG A 55 16.37 -13.52 22.22
C ARG A 55 15.21 -13.72 21.23
N ARG A 56 13.97 -13.44 21.64
CA ARG A 56 12.78 -13.45 20.77
C ARG A 56 12.75 -12.30 19.78
N ARG A 57 13.22 -11.10 20.14
CA ARG A 57 13.41 -9.97 19.21
C ARG A 57 14.41 -10.33 18.09
N ALA A 58 15.49 -11.01 18.45
CA ALA A 58 16.50 -11.50 17.49
C ALA A 58 16.01 -12.71 16.68
N PHE A 59 15.13 -13.54 17.25
CA PHE A 59 14.45 -14.62 16.53
C PHE A 59 13.38 -14.08 15.57
N TYR A 60 12.70 -12.98 15.92
CA TYR A 60 11.80 -12.25 15.03
C TYR A 60 12.52 -11.73 13.79
N PHE A 61 13.74 -11.20 13.95
CA PHE A 61 14.56 -10.76 12.81
C PHE A 61 14.91 -11.93 11.87
N ARG A 62 15.16 -13.13 12.41
CA ARG A 62 15.47 -14.33 11.61
C ARG A 62 14.23 -15.05 11.05
N ALA A 63 13.12 -15.04 11.78
CA ALA A 63 11.88 -15.65 11.34
C ALA A 63 11.12 -14.77 10.32
N LEU A 64 11.31 -13.43 10.36
CA LEU A 64 10.84 -12.53 9.30
C LEU A 64 11.56 -12.78 7.97
N ASP A 65 12.87 -13.09 8.05
CA ASP A 65 13.74 -13.42 6.92
C ASP A 65 13.38 -14.77 6.27
N ASP A 66 13.06 -15.80 7.07
CA ASP A 66 12.77 -17.17 6.58
C ASP A 66 11.32 -17.42 6.09
N TRP A 67 10.32 -16.63 6.53
CA TRP A 67 8.89 -16.94 6.29
C TRP A 67 8.17 -16.01 5.29
N GLY A 68 8.89 -15.08 4.64
CA GLY A 68 8.30 -14.19 3.63
C GLY A 68 7.33 -13.13 4.18
N VAL A 69 7.15 -13.06 5.51
CA VAL A 69 6.38 -11.99 6.16
C VAL A 69 7.04 -10.63 5.93
N GLU A 70 8.37 -10.58 5.86
CA GLU A 70 9.11 -9.38 5.47
C GLU A 70 8.75 -8.91 4.06
N VAL A 71 8.54 -9.83 3.11
CA VAL A 71 8.10 -9.52 1.74
C VAL A 71 6.67 -8.99 1.74
N ILE A 72 5.77 -9.57 2.53
CA ILE A 72 4.38 -9.07 2.64
C ILE A 72 4.37 -7.67 3.27
N ILE A 73 5.08 -7.45 4.37
CA ILE A 73 5.14 -6.16 5.06
C ILE A 73 5.81 -5.09 4.20
N SER A 74 6.84 -5.43 3.44
CA SER A 74 7.48 -4.50 2.49
C SER A 74 6.62 -4.22 1.25
N ALA A 75 5.79 -5.18 0.81
CA ALA A 75 4.85 -5.00 -0.30
C ALA A 75 3.61 -4.17 0.08
N LEU A 76 3.21 -4.16 1.36
CA LEU A 76 2.04 -3.41 1.85
C LEU A 76 2.09 -1.90 1.49
N PRO A 77 3.16 -1.15 1.83
CA PRO A 77 3.29 0.24 1.42
C PRO A 77 3.28 0.40 -0.09
N VAL A 78 3.93 -0.50 -0.83
CA VAL A 78 4.03 -0.41 -2.30
C VAL A 78 2.65 -0.53 -2.95
N LEU A 79 1.83 -1.50 -2.51
CA LEU A 79 0.44 -1.66 -2.98
C LEU A 79 -0.40 -0.40 -2.68
N LEU A 80 -0.22 0.19 -1.50
CA LEU A 80 -0.96 1.38 -1.09
C LEU A 80 -0.52 2.62 -1.89
N HIS A 81 0.79 2.83 -2.09
CA HIS A 81 1.30 3.90 -2.95
C HIS A 81 0.82 3.72 -4.40
N ALA A 82 0.89 2.50 -4.94
CA ALA A 82 0.37 2.21 -6.28
C ALA A 82 -1.12 2.54 -6.40
N SER A 83 -1.93 2.17 -5.40
CA SER A 83 -3.35 2.52 -5.36
C SER A 83 -3.56 4.04 -5.35
N LEU A 84 -2.78 4.76 -4.56
CA LEU A 84 -2.86 6.22 -4.46
C LEU A 84 -2.54 6.89 -5.80
N PHE A 85 -1.46 6.48 -6.47
CA PHE A 85 -1.08 7.05 -7.77
C PHE A 85 -2.11 6.72 -8.86
N LEU A 86 -2.66 5.49 -8.89
CA LEU A 86 -3.74 5.13 -9.81
C LEU A 86 -4.99 5.98 -9.58
N PHE A 87 -5.36 6.20 -8.32
CA PHE A 87 -6.49 7.04 -7.96
C PHE A 87 -6.28 8.48 -8.43
N PHE A 88 -5.09 9.04 -8.20
CA PHE A 88 -4.71 10.39 -8.62
C PHE A 88 -4.73 10.55 -10.15
N ALA A 89 -4.27 9.53 -10.88
CA ALA A 89 -4.33 9.49 -12.34
C ALA A 89 -5.80 9.50 -12.83
N GLY A 90 -6.65 8.65 -12.25
CA GLY A 90 -8.08 8.64 -12.55
C GLY A 90 -8.77 9.98 -12.28
N MET A 91 -8.43 10.62 -11.15
CA MET A 91 -8.91 11.97 -10.79
C MET A 91 -8.48 13.03 -11.82
N THR A 92 -7.21 13.01 -12.24
CA THR A 92 -6.68 14.00 -13.20
C THR A 92 -7.39 13.89 -14.55
N VAL A 93 -7.63 12.66 -15.03
CA VAL A 93 -8.35 12.41 -16.29
C VAL A 93 -9.81 12.82 -16.20
N LEU A 94 -10.48 12.58 -15.06
CA LEU A 94 -11.86 13.01 -14.82
C LEU A 94 -11.99 14.54 -14.82
N LEU A 95 -11.04 15.24 -14.17
CA LEU A 95 -11.10 16.70 -14.07
C LEU A 95 -10.73 17.40 -15.38
N TRP A 96 -10.05 16.73 -16.30
CA TRP A 96 -9.63 17.31 -17.57
C TRP A 96 -10.76 17.96 -18.39
N PRO A 97 -11.91 17.29 -18.62
CA PRO A 97 -13.06 17.92 -19.28
C PRO A 97 -13.83 18.89 -18.38
N LEU A 98 -13.76 18.76 -17.05
CA LEU A 98 -14.55 19.54 -16.11
C LEU A 98 -13.92 20.91 -15.80
N SER A 99 -12.61 20.93 -15.54
CA SER A 99 -11.86 22.14 -15.22
C SER A 99 -10.36 21.94 -15.46
N ARG A 100 -9.86 22.49 -16.57
CA ARG A 100 -8.46 22.36 -16.96
C ARG A 100 -7.50 22.92 -15.92
N VAL A 101 -7.89 23.99 -15.21
CA VAL A 101 -7.10 24.59 -14.14
C VAL A 101 -6.87 23.58 -13.01
N LEU A 102 -7.94 22.97 -12.47
CA LEU A 102 -7.80 22.00 -11.38
C LEU A 102 -7.05 20.74 -11.84
N ALA A 103 -7.27 20.29 -13.08
CA ALA A 103 -6.55 19.15 -13.63
C ALA A 103 -5.04 19.39 -13.71
N VAL A 104 -4.60 20.57 -14.16
CA VAL A 104 -3.17 20.93 -14.21
C VAL A 104 -2.58 21.06 -12.81
N TRP A 105 -3.30 21.68 -11.87
CA TRP A 105 -2.87 21.77 -10.47
C TRP A 105 -2.67 20.39 -9.83
N LEU A 106 -3.64 19.49 -9.98
CA LEU A 106 -3.54 18.12 -9.48
C LEU A 106 -2.42 17.35 -10.18
N CYS A 107 -2.26 17.50 -11.50
CA CYS A 107 -1.17 16.85 -12.23
C CYS A 107 0.20 17.31 -11.72
N GLY A 108 0.39 18.62 -11.49
CA GLY A 108 1.64 19.16 -10.94
C GLY A 108 1.92 18.68 -9.52
N LEU A 109 0.89 18.67 -8.66
CA LEU A 109 1.02 18.16 -7.29
C LEU A 109 1.36 16.66 -7.28
N GLY A 110 0.60 15.86 -8.03
CA GLY A 110 0.82 14.41 -8.15
C GLY A 110 2.19 14.07 -8.75
N GLY A 111 2.62 14.82 -9.77
CA GLY A 111 3.95 14.70 -10.37
C GLY A 111 5.07 15.04 -9.38
N THR A 112 4.91 16.09 -8.58
CA THR A 112 5.89 16.46 -7.54
C THR A 112 6.01 15.37 -6.49
N VAL A 113 4.89 14.82 -6.01
CA VAL A 113 4.88 13.71 -5.05
C VAL A 113 5.51 12.46 -5.66
N ALA A 114 5.21 12.13 -6.92
CA ALA A 114 5.80 10.99 -7.61
C ALA A 114 7.32 11.15 -7.76
N LEU A 115 7.81 12.35 -8.09
CA LEU A 115 9.23 12.65 -8.19
C LEU A 115 9.93 12.48 -6.84
N LEU A 116 9.35 13.01 -5.75
CA LEU A 116 9.89 12.84 -4.40
C LEU A 116 9.89 11.37 -3.99
N TYR A 117 8.84 10.62 -4.33
CA TYR A 117 8.76 9.19 -4.08
C TYR A 117 9.86 8.42 -4.83
N CYS A 118 10.04 8.69 -6.14
CA CYS A 118 11.12 8.09 -6.92
C CYS A 118 12.51 8.45 -6.38
N ALA A 119 12.72 9.72 -5.99
CA ALA A 119 13.97 10.14 -5.36
C ALA A 119 14.23 9.40 -4.04
N SER A 120 13.19 9.19 -3.22
CA SER A 120 13.29 8.41 -1.98
C SER A 120 13.62 6.94 -2.22
N LEU A 121 13.21 6.37 -3.36
CA LEU A 121 13.56 5.00 -3.75
C LEU A 121 15.01 4.88 -4.27
N CYS A 122 15.53 5.95 -4.88
CA CYS A 122 16.89 5.99 -5.42
C CYS A 122 17.96 6.33 -4.38
N LEU A 123 17.57 6.93 -3.25
CA LEU A 123 18.46 7.22 -2.12
C LEU A 123 18.65 5.94 -1.30
N PRO A 124 19.90 5.43 -1.16
CA PRO A 124 20.20 4.22 -0.37
C PRO A 124 20.06 4.43 1.14
#